data_AF-A0A4U0UPU7-F1
#
_entry.id   AF-A0A4U0UPU7-F1
#
_cell.length_a   1.000
_cell.length_b   1.000
_cell.length_c   1.000
_cell.angle_alpha   90.00
_cell.angle_beta   90.00
_cell.angle_gamma   90.00
#
_symmetry.space_group_name_H-M   'P 1'
#
loop_
_entity.id
_entity.type
_entity.pdbx_description
1 polymer ?
#
loop_
_entity_poly.entity_id
_entity_poly.type
_entity_poly.pdbx_seq_one_letter_code
_entity_poly.pdbx_strand_id
1 'polypeptide(L)'
;MADALLYGRPIVCAADETSVFDPPAGETCGSYMAPYLTQAPGVLQNPQATAGCQYCGLTSANQFLAGINVSYSDRWRDFGLMWVYVGFNVFGAVLLYWFFRVRKSTKKSGTGLKGKPAGFWENIRSRQKRMAKVNKSNAEVF
;
A
#
# COMPACT_ATOMS: atom_id res chain seq x y z
N MET A 1 -12.81 -6.57 -2.54
CA MET A 1 -13.81 -7.61 -2.15
C MET A 1 -15.12 -7.02 -1.60
N ALA A 2 -15.21 -5.71 -1.33
CA ALA A 2 -16.45 -5.09 -0.83
C ALA A 2 -17.53 -4.90 -1.92
N ASP A 3 -17.13 -4.71 -3.18
CA ASP A 3 -18.04 -4.42 -4.30
C ASP A 3 -19.09 -5.51 -4.57
N ALA A 4 -18.74 -6.78 -4.39
CA ALA A 4 -19.65 -7.89 -4.66
C ALA A 4 -20.81 -8.00 -3.65
N LEU A 5 -20.64 -7.48 -2.43
CA LEU A 5 -21.66 -7.56 -1.37
C LEU A 5 -22.70 -6.43 -1.47
N LEU A 6 -22.33 -5.31 -2.08
CA LEU A 6 -23.15 -4.11 -2.20
C LEU A 6 -23.81 -3.95 -3.56
N TYR A 7 -23.40 -4.77 -4.55
CA TYR A 7 -23.92 -4.70 -5.91
C TYR A 7 -25.45 -4.83 -5.94
N GLY A 8 -26.13 -3.79 -6.42
CA GLY A 8 -27.59 -3.78 -6.64
C GLY A 8 -28.44 -3.63 -5.37
N ARG A 9 -27.86 -3.31 -4.22
CA ARG A 9 -28.67 -3.02 -3.02
C ARG A 9 -29.21 -1.59 -3.03
N PRO A 10 -30.51 -1.39 -2.71
CA PRO A 10 -31.04 -0.05 -2.50
C PRO A 10 -30.37 0.56 -1.28
N ILE A 11 -29.88 1.80 -1.41
CA ILE A 11 -29.28 2.54 -0.30
C ILE A 11 -30.38 3.35 0.38
N VAL A 12 -30.45 3.26 1.71
CA VAL A 12 -31.14 4.25 2.53
C VAL A 12 -30.08 5.22 3.01
N CYS A 13 -30.14 6.45 2.51
CA CYS A 13 -29.14 7.47 2.80
C CYS A 13 -29.26 7.95 4.23
N ALA A 14 -28.10 8.16 4.87
CA ALA A 14 -28.01 8.71 6.21
C ALA A 14 -28.22 10.24 6.17
N ALA A 15 -28.44 10.86 7.34
CA ALA A 15 -28.82 12.27 7.43
C ALA A 15 -27.75 13.23 6.86
N ASP A 16 -26.48 12.84 6.90
CA ASP A 16 -25.32 13.52 6.36
C ASP A 16 -25.20 13.46 4.83
N GLU A 17 -25.78 12.42 4.21
CA GLU A 17 -25.83 12.25 2.75
C GLU A 17 -27.13 12.78 2.13
N THR A 18 -28.08 13.19 2.98
CA THR A 18 -29.40 13.63 2.57
C THR A 18 -29.44 15.15 2.49
N SER A 19 -29.73 15.70 1.31
CA SER A 19 -29.94 17.13 1.14
C SER A 19 -31.35 17.51 1.59
N VAL A 20 -31.43 18.42 2.56
CA VAL A 20 -32.70 18.93 3.10
C VAL A 20 -33.00 20.32 2.53
N PHE A 21 -34.18 20.49 1.95
CA PHE A 21 -34.64 21.78 1.41
C PHE A 21 -36.17 21.90 1.50
N ASP A 22 -36.69 23.11 1.37
CA ASP A 22 -38.13 23.38 1.40
C ASP A 22 -38.66 23.69 0.00
N PRO A 23 -39.80 23.09 -0.41
CA PRO A 23 -40.43 23.39 -1.69
C PRO A 23 -41.20 24.72 -1.61
N PRO A 24 -41.53 25.34 -2.76
CA PRO A 24 -42.40 26.52 -2.80
C PRO A 24 -43.76 26.25 -2.14
N ALA A 25 -44.36 27.30 -1.58
CA ALA A 25 -45.63 27.19 -0.86
C ALA A 25 -46.74 26.61 -1.75
N GLY A 26 -47.31 25.47 -1.33
CA GLY A 26 -48.42 24.79 -2.02
C GLY A 26 -48.01 23.58 -2.86
N GLU A 27 -46.72 23.27 -2.98
CA GLU A 27 -46.22 22.09 -3.69
C GLU A 27 -45.71 21.00 -2.73
N THR A 28 -45.76 19.74 -3.16
CA THR A 28 -45.13 18.64 -2.44
C THR A 28 -43.69 18.46 -2.91
N CYS A 29 -42.83 17.90 -2.06
CA CYS A 29 -41.46 17.55 -2.42
C CYS A 29 -41.41 16.70 -3.70
N GLY A 30 -42.37 15.78 -3.86
CA GLY A 30 -42.50 14.95 -5.05
C GLY A 30 -42.85 15.74 -6.31
N SER A 31 -43.80 16.68 -6.25
CA SER A 31 -44.17 17.48 -7.43
C SER A 31 -43.05 18.42 -7.86
N TYR A 32 -42.39 19.06 -6.89
CA TYR A 32 -41.29 19.98 -7.13
C TYR A 32 -40.06 19.26 -7.73
N MET A 33 -39.73 18.06 -7.23
CA MET A 33 -38.56 17.30 -7.71
C MET A 33 -38.83 16.42 -8.94
N ALA A 34 -40.08 16.20 -9.34
CA ALA A 34 -40.43 15.40 -10.52
C ALA A 34 -39.60 15.74 -11.79
N PRO A 35 -39.45 17.02 -12.18
CA PRO A 35 -38.62 17.38 -13.35
C PRO A 35 -37.10 17.29 -13.10
N TYR A 36 -36.66 17.26 -11.84
CA TYR A 36 -35.24 17.11 -11.49
C TYR A 36 -34.81 15.64 -11.52
N LEU A 37 -35.67 14.75 -11.03
CA LEU A 37 -35.43 13.30 -11.00
C LEU A 37 -35.29 12.67 -12.40
N THR A 38 -35.78 13.34 -13.45
CA THR A 38 -35.58 12.90 -14.84
C THR A 38 -34.16 13.20 -15.36
N GLN A 39 -33.48 14.21 -14.82
CA GLN A 39 -32.15 14.63 -15.23
C GLN A 39 -31.07 14.06 -14.31
N ALA A 40 -31.33 14.05 -13.00
CA ALA A 40 -30.42 13.57 -11.97
C ALA A 40 -31.08 12.39 -11.24
N PRO A 41 -30.64 11.14 -11.48
CA PRO A 41 -31.19 9.98 -10.79
C PRO A 41 -30.88 10.06 -9.31
N GLY A 42 -31.92 10.09 -8.47
CA GLY A 42 -31.86 10.10 -7.02
C GLY A 42 -33.15 9.58 -6.40
N VAL A 43 -33.17 9.39 -5.09
CA VAL A 43 -34.33 8.88 -4.35
C VAL A 43 -34.79 9.92 -3.34
N LEU A 44 -36.08 10.20 -3.36
CA LEU A 44 -36.72 11.06 -2.39
C LEU A 44 -37.35 10.20 -1.28
N GLN A 45 -36.99 10.46 -0.02
CA GLN A 45 -37.48 9.66 1.11
C GLN A 45 -38.90 10.07 1.56
N ASN A 46 -39.31 11.32 1.30
CA ASN A 46 -40.58 11.90 1.76
C ASN A 46 -41.36 12.66 0.66
N PRO A 47 -41.91 11.97 -0.35
CA PRO A 47 -42.60 12.60 -1.49
C PRO A 47 -43.85 13.41 -1.16
N GLN A 48 -44.50 13.14 -0.02
CA GLN A 48 -45.73 13.81 0.38
C GLN A 48 -45.50 15.01 1.32
N ALA A 49 -44.25 15.26 1.73
CA ALA A 49 -43.95 16.39 2.60
C ALA A 49 -44.06 17.72 1.83
N THR A 50 -44.46 18.79 2.53
CA THR A 50 -44.53 20.16 2.03
C THR A 50 -43.48 21.08 2.67
N ALA A 51 -42.66 20.53 3.56
CA ALA A 51 -41.52 21.16 4.21
C ALA A 51 -40.49 20.07 4.60
N GLY A 52 -39.21 20.39 4.59
CA GLY A 52 -38.12 19.47 4.96
C GLY A 52 -37.95 18.29 4.00
N CYS A 53 -37.92 18.53 2.69
CA CYS A 53 -37.72 17.50 1.68
C CYS A 53 -36.36 16.84 1.84
N GLN A 54 -36.34 15.51 1.88
CA GLN A 54 -35.15 14.67 2.04
C GLN A 54 -34.81 14.03 0.71
N TYR A 55 -33.82 14.61 0.03
CA TYR A 55 -33.33 14.11 -1.25
C TYR A 55 -31.98 13.40 -1.09
N CYS A 56 -31.91 12.19 -1.64
CA CYS A 56 -30.65 11.49 -1.80
C CYS A 56 -30.24 11.40 -3.28
N GLY A 57 -29.04 11.87 -3.59
CA GLY A 57 -28.46 11.81 -4.95
C GLY A 57 -27.96 10.43 -5.37
N LEU A 58 -28.04 9.42 -4.49
CA LEU A 58 -27.60 8.05 -4.77
C LEU A 58 -28.80 7.11 -4.84
N THR A 59 -28.93 6.42 -5.97
CA THR A 59 -29.98 5.40 -6.17
C THR A 59 -29.49 3.99 -5.80
N SER A 60 -28.20 3.72 -5.95
CA SER A 60 -27.60 2.41 -5.69
C SER A 60 -26.13 2.54 -5.31
N ALA A 61 -25.62 1.57 -4.53
CA ALA A 61 -24.21 1.51 -4.13
C ALA A 61 -23.25 1.52 -5.33
N ASN A 62 -23.73 1.06 -6.48
CA ASN A 62 -22.97 1.08 -7.73
C ASN A 62 -22.64 2.51 -8.21
N GLN A 63 -23.49 3.51 -7.95
CA GLN A 63 -23.17 4.91 -8.30
C GLN A 63 -22.05 5.48 -7.44
N PHE A 64 -22.05 5.18 -6.14
CA PHE A 64 -20.96 5.56 -5.24
C PHE A 64 -19.64 4.87 -5.65
N LEU A 65 -19.70 3.57 -5.92
CA LEU A 65 -18.56 2.76 -6.35
C LEU A 65 -18.00 3.21 -7.72
N ALA A 66 -18.87 3.63 -8.64
CA ALA A 66 -18.46 4.22 -9.91
C ALA A 66 -17.71 5.55 -9.72
N GLY A 67 -18.12 6.39 -8.76
CA GLY A 67 -17.46 7.65 -8.44
C GLY A 67 -16.03 7.48 -7.92
N ILE A 68 -15.78 6.42 -7.14
CA ILE A 68 -14.44 6.09 -6.63
C ILE A 68 -13.59 5.26 -7.61
N ASN A 69 -13.98 5.17 -8.89
CA ASN A 69 -13.29 4.41 -9.95
C ASN A 69 -13.08 2.91 -9.61
N VAL A 70 -13.85 2.35 -8.67
CA VAL A 70 -13.82 0.92 -8.41
C VAL A 70 -14.81 0.27 -9.37
N SER A 71 -14.34 0.05 -10.59
CA SER A 71 -15.12 -0.64 -11.60
C SER A 71 -15.19 -2.13 -11.27
N TYR A 72 -16.41 -2.69 -11.28
CA TYR A 72 -16.64 -4.12 -11.13
C TYR A 72 -15.97 -4.95 -12.25
N SER A 73 -15.39 -4.34 -13.29
CA SER A 73 -14.57 -5.04 -14.29
C SER A 73 -13.19 -5.46 -13.77
N ASP A 74 -12.62 -4.70 -12.84
CA ASP A 74 -11.18 -4.76 -12.55
C ASP A 74 -10.82 -5.74 -11.42
N ARG A 75 -11.84 -6.24 -10.71
CA ARG A 75 -11.70 -7.23 -9.62
C ARG A 75 -10.82 -8.43 -9.97
N TRP A 76 -10.87 -8.90 -11.23
CA TRP A 76 -10.06 -10.04 -11.67
C TRP A 76 -8.60 -9.68 -11.90
N ARG A 77 -8.31 -8.48 -12.40
CA ARG A 77 -6.95 -7.96 -12.53
C ARG A 77 -6.31 -7.80 -11.16
N ASP A 78 -7.02 -7.16 -10.24
CA ASP A 78 -6.50 -6.86 -8.91
C ASP A 78 -6.29 -8.14 -8.09
N PHE A 79 -7.20 -9.12 -8.21
CA PHE A 79 -7.02 -10.45 -7.63
C PHE A 79 -5.81 -11.16 -8.24
N GLY A 80 -5.62 -11.08 -9.55
CA GLY A 80 -4.47 -11.64 -10.24
C GLY A 80 -3.14 -11.03 -9.76
N LEU A 81 -3.07 -9.70 -9.62
CA LEU A 81 -1.85 -9.01 -9.15
C LEU A 81 -1.46 -9.42 -7.73
N MET A 82 -2.44 -9.60 -6.84
CA MET A 82 -2.19 -10.12 -5.49
C MET A 82 -1.58 -11.53 -5.54
N TRP A 83 -2.14 -12.43 -6.36
CA TRP A 83 -1.62 -13.80 -6.51
C TRP A 83 -0.23 -13.84 -7.15
N VAL A 84 0.03 -12.99 -8.13
CA VAL A 84 1.36 -12.85 -8.75
C VAL A 84 2.39 -12.41 -7.71
N TYR A 85 2.06 -11.43 -6.85
CA TYR A 85 2.93 -11.01 -5.75
C TYR A 85 3.22 -12.15 -4.77
N VAL A 86 2.19 -12.87 -4.32
CA VAL A 86 2.35 -14.03 -3.42
C VAL A 86 3.22 -15.11 -4.08
N GLY A 87 2.93 -15.46 -5.33
CA GLY A 87 3.69 -16.45 -6.09
C GLY A 87 5.15 -16.06 -6.28
N PHE A 88 5.43 -14.80 -6.61
CA PHE A 88 6.79 -14.27 -6.73
C PHE A 88 7.56 -14.37 -5.41
N ASN A 89 6.93 -14.00 -4.29
CA ASN A 89 7.57 -14.07 -2.97
C ASN A 89 7.85 -15.51 -2.52
N VAL A 90 6.90 -16.43 -2.74
CA VAL A 90 7.09 -17.86 -2.44
C VAL A 90 8.21 -18.43 -3.31
N PHE A 91 8.20 -18.14 -4.61
CA PHE A 91 9.26 -18.57 -5.52
C PHE A 91 10.62 -18.01 -5.12
N GLY A 92 10.70 -16.72 -4.80
CA GLY A 92 11.91 -16.07 -4.29
C GLY A 92 12.41 -16.72 -2.99
N ALA A 93 11.52 -16.99 -2.03
CA ALA A 93 11.87 -17.66 -0.78
C ALA A 93 12.40 -19.08 -1.01
N VAL A 94 11.77 -19.87 -1.89
CA VAL A 94 12.21 -21.23 -2.25
C VAL A 94 13.55 -21.20 -2.99
N LEU A 95 13.73 -20.29 -3.95
CA LEU A 95 14.99 -20.12 -4.67
C LEU A 95 16.13 -19.73 -3.73
N LEU A 96 15.90 -18.76 -2.85
CA LEU A 96 16.91 -18.32 -1.86
C LEU A 96 17.23 -19.46 -0.90
N TYR A 97 16.21 -20.17 -0.39
CA TYR A 97 16.41 -21.35 0.45
C TYR A 97 17.25 -22.43 -0.25
N TRP A 98 16.92 -22.75 -1.50
CA TRP A 98 17.67 -23.72 -2.28
C TRP A 98 19.11 -23.26 -2.56
N PHE A 99 19.30 -21.98 -2.91
CA PHE A 99 20.62 -21.41 -3.16
C PHE A 99 21.51 -21.39 -1.92
N PHE A 100 20.99 -20.98 -0.76
CA PHE A 100 21.77 -20.90 0.48
C PHE A 100 21.96 -22.24 1.17
N ARG A 101 21.01 -23.18 1.03
CA ARG A 101 21.04 -24.45 1.78
C ARG A 101 21.45 -25.66 0.96
N VAL A 102 20.97 -25.79 -0.29
CA VAL A 102 21.21 -26.97 -1.14
C VAL A 102 22.40 -26.80 -2.05
N ARG A 103 22.67 -25.58 -2.53
CA ARG A 103 23.92 -25.29 -3.23
C ARG A 103 25.06 -25.33 -2.22
N LYS A 104 25.55 -26.53 -1.89
CA LYS A 104 26.90 -26.69 -1.35
C LYS A 104 27.81 -25.95 -2.31
N SER A 105 28.42 -24.89 -1.82
CA SER A 105 29.44 -24.16 -2.55
C SER A 105 30.55 -25.15 -2.90
N THR A 106 30.51 -25.77 -4.07
CA THR A 106 31.72 -26.20 -4.74
C THR A 106 32.42 -24.90 -5.08
N LYS A 107 33.21 -24.39 -4.13
CA LYS A 107 34.09 -23.26 -4.32
C LYS A 107 35.02 -23.63 -5.48
N LYS A 108 34.67 -23.29 -6.72
CA LYS A 108 35.69 -22.79 -7.64
C LYS A 108 36.16 -21.48 -7.00
N SER A 109 37.27 -21.58 -6.27
CA SER A 109 38.00 -20.49 -5.65
C SER A 109 38.46 -19.51 -6.74
N GLY A 110 37.56 -18.64 -7.16
CA GLY A 110 37.85 -17.49 -8.01
C GLY A 110 37.69 -16.22 -7.19
N THR A 111 38.81 -15.68 -6.73
CA THR A 111 39.06 -14.26 -6.39
C THR A 111 38.21 -13.61 -5.28
N GLY A 112 38.84 -13.45 -4.10
CA GLY A 112 38.38 -12.53 -3.06
C GLY A 112 39.08 -12.78 -1.71
N LEU A 113 40.10 -11.96 -1.40
CA LEU A 113 40.73 -11.79 -0.08
C LEU A 113 41.53 -12.96 0.49
N LYS A 114 42.65 -13.33 -0.16
CA LYS A 114 43.86 -13.78 0.56
C LYS A 114 44.80 -12.59 0.71
N GLY A 115 44.40 -11.61 1.52
CA GLY A 115 45.36 -10.64 2.06
C GLY A 115 46.37 -11.43 2.88
N LYS A 116 47.62 -11.52 2.43
CA LYS A 116 48.75 -12.01 3.23
C LYS A 116 49.04 -10.92 4.27
N PRO A 117 48.72 -11.08 5.57
CA PRO A 117 49.12 -10.08 6.54
C PRO A 117 50.51 -10.40 7.09
N ALA A 118 51.18 -11.48 6.63
CA ALA A 118 52.47 -11.92 7.14
C ALA A 118 53.54 -10.82 7.02
N GLY A 119 53.73 -10.25 5.83
CA GLY A 119 54.75 -9.19 5.62
C GLY A 119 54.41 -7.87 6.30
N PHE A 120 53.13 -7.52 6.40
CA PHE A 120 52.68 -6.29 7.05
C PHE A 120 52.92 -6.35 8.58
N TRP A 121 52.54 -7.45 9.23
CA TRP A 121 52.78 -7.66 10.66
C TRP A 121 54.27 -7.78 10.99
N GLU A 122 55.07 -8.34 10.10
CA GLU A 122 56.52 -8.45 10.29
C GLU A 122 57.21 -7.09 10.21
N ASN A 123 56.80 -6.22 9.25
CA ASN A 123 57.27 -4.83 9.19
C ASN A 123 56.87 -4.05 10.45
N ILE A 124 55.61 -4.15 10.89
CA ILE A 124 55.14 -3.48 12.13
C ILE A 124 55.94 -3.93 13.35
N ARG A 125 56.15 -5.24 13.52
CA ARG A 125 56.92 -5.79 14.66
C ARG A 125 58.37 -5.30 14.64
N SER A 126 58.98 -5.16 13.45
CA SER A 126 60.34 -4.63 13.31
C SER A 126 60.43 -3.15 13.69
N ARG A 127 59.41 -2.35 13.37
CA ARG A 127 59.32 -0.93 13.73
C ARG A 127 59.12 -0.75 15.23
N GLN A 128 58.26 -1.56 15.84
CA GLN A 128 58.01 -1.51 17.28
C GLN A 128 59.29 -1.82 18.08
N LYS A 129 60.09 -2.81 17.65
CA LYS A 129 61.38 -3.12 18.27
C LYS A 129 62.41 -2.00 18.14
N ARG A 130 62.48 -1.32 16.97
CA ARG A 130 63.36 -0.15 16.78
C ARG A 130 62.97 1.01 17.71
N MET A 131 61.68 1.31 17.81
CA MET A 131 61.20 2.37 18.72
C MET A 131 61.48 2.05 20.19
N ALA A 132 61.30 0.80 20.62
CA ALA A 132 61.65 0.39 21.99
C ALA A 132 63.15 0.54 22.28
N LYS A 133 64.03 0.27 21.29
CA LYS A 133 65.47 0.44 21.45
C LYS A 133 65.88 1.91 21.55
N VAL A 134 65.28 2.78 20.75
CA VAL A 134 65.51 4.25 20.82
C VAL A 134 65.02 4.82 22.15
N ASN A 135 63.85 4.38 22.62
CA ASN A 135 63.33 4.81 23.92
C ASN A 135 64.25 4.37 25.08
N LYS A 136 64.79 3.15 25.02
CA LYS A 136 65.74 2.66 26.01
C LYS A 136 67.06 3.43 26.00
N SER A 137 67.63 3.73 24.83
CA SER A 137 68.86 4.51 24.75
C SER A 137 68.67 5.95 25.24
N ASN A 138 67.51 6.56 24.97
CA ASN A 138 67.22 7.91 25.47
C ASN A 138 67.02 7.92 26.99
N ALA A 139 66.48 6.84 27.59
CA ALA A 139 66.30 6.74 29.04
C ALA A 139 67.61 6.53 29.82
N GLU A 140 68.71 6.11 29.17
CA GLU A 140 70.03 5.97 29.80
C GLU A 140 70.89 7.25 29.66
N VAL A 141 70.39 8.27 28.94
CA VAL A 141 71.07 9.56 28.71
C VAL A 141 70.49 10.69 29.59
N PHE A 142 69.38 10.45 30.28
CA PHE A 142 68.86 11.29 31.37
C PHE A 142 69.11 10.64 32.72
#